data_AF-A0A4Y2M6R2-F1
#
_entry.id   AF-A0A4Y2M6R2-F1
#
_cell.length_a   1.000
_cell.length_b   1.000
_cell.length_c   1.000
_cell.angle_alpha   90.00
_cell.angle_beta   90.00
_cell.angle_gamma   90.00
#
_symmetry.space_group_name_H-M   'P 1'
#
loop_
_entity.id
_entity.type
_entity.pdbx_description
1 polymer ?
#
loop_
_entity_poly.entity_id
_entity_poly.type
_entity_poly.pdbx_seq_one_letter_code
_entity_poly.pdbx_strand_id
1 'polypeptide(L)'
;MKIGYFKDELNGQPCLEFIGLRSKMYSIFSERGEKQTAKDIYKRVRQQQLKHINYRQSLFSRKPSTVSQNRISSEKHHIFSMQQSKRALSAFDDKRFLIEDGVTSLSYGHYKIG
;
A
#
# COMPACT_ATOMS: atom_id res chain seq x y z
N MET A 1 23.86 6.13 10.70
CA MET A 1 22.75 7.03 10.31
C MET A 1 22.91 8.31 11.11
N LYS A 2 23.04 9.47 10.45
CA LYS A 2 23.10 10.78 11.15
C LYS A 2 21.69 11.36 11.26
N ILE A 3 21.37 11.96 12.39
CA ILE A 3 20.08 12.63 12.60
C ILE A 3 19.95 13.79 11.59
N GLY A 4 18.77 14.00 11.03
CA GLY A 4 18.51 15.06 10.04
C GLY A 4 18.93 14.75 8.60
N TYR A 5 19.50 13.58 8.32
CA TYR A 5 19.86 13.17 6.96
C TYR A 5 18.70 12.38 6.34
N PHE A 6 18.50 12.55 5.03
CA PHE A 6 17.57 11.70 4.29
C PHE A 6 18.04 10.25 4.36
N LYS A 7 17.10 9.37 4.71
CA LYS A 7 17.34 7.94 4.65
C LYS A 7 17.39 7.52 3.19
N ASP A 8 18.45 6.82 2.84
CA ASP A 8 18.47 6.05 1.60
C ASP A 8 17.55 4.84 1.75
N GLU A 9 16.39 4.90 1.10
CA GLU A 9 15.36 3.87 1.20
C GLU A 9 15.67 2.61 0.37
N LEU A 10 16.67 2.67 -0.51
CA LEU A 10 17.07 1.61 -1.45
C LEU A 10 18.53 1.17 -1.29
N ASN A 11 19.23 1.67 -0.26
CA ASN A 11 20.64 1.33 0.03
C ASN A 11 21.56 1.53 -1.19
N GLY A 12 21.43 2.66 -1.87
CA GLY A 12 22.27 3.09 -2.98
C GLY A 12 21.83 2.56 -4.33
N GLN A 13 20.70 1.86 -4.39
CA GLN A 13 20.19 1.28 -5.63
C GLN A 13 19.25 2.24 -6.36
N PRO A 14 19.36 2.35 -7.70
CA PRO A 14 18.42 3.13 -8.49
C PRO A 14 16.98 2.61 -8.33
N CYS A 15 16.05 3.54 -8.18
CA CYS A 15 14.62 3.25 -8.27
C CYS A 15 14.26 3.06 -9.75
N LEU A 16 13.80 1.87 -10.13
CA LEU A 16 13.39 1.56 -11.50
C LEU A 16 11.90 1.88 -11.72
N GLU A 17 11.05 1.52 -10.76
CA GLU A 17 9.60 1.77 -10.84
C GLU A 17 9.04 2.09 -9.46
N PHE A 18 8.14 3.06 -9.39
CA PHE A 18 7.40 3.42 -8.19
C PHE A 18 5.91 3.36 -8.46
N ILE A 19 5.17 2.69 -7.59
CA ILE A 19 3.73 2.56 -7.67
C ILE A 19 3.11 2.98 -6.34
N GLY A 20 2.41 4.11 -6.34
CA GLY A 20 1.64 4.60 -5.20
C GLY A 20 0.14 4.39 -5.44
N LEU A 21 -0.55 3.77 -4.49
CA LEU A 21 -2.01 3.56 -4.56
C LEU A 21 -2.77 4.56 -3.68
N ARG A 22 -2.32 4.75 -2.44
CA ARG A 22 -2.88 5.69 -1.46
C ARG A 22 -1.87 5.98 -0.37
N SER A 23 -2.22 6.86 0.57
CA SER A 23 -1.35 7.15 1.73
C SER A 23 -0.90 5.87 2.46
N LYS A 24 0.42 5.71 2.64
CA LYS A 24 1.06 4.51 3.26
C LYS A 24 0.76 3.19 2.53
N MET A 25 0.53 3.25 1.22
CA MET A 25 0.34 2.08 0.35
C MET A 25 1.06 2.27 -0.98
N TYR A 26 2.24 1.69 -1.11
CA TYR A 26 3.11 1.85 -2.27
C TYR A 26 4.10 0.69 -2.41
N SER A 27 4.67 0.56 -3.60
CA SER A 27 5.74 -0.38 -3.90
C SER A 27 6.85 0.32 -4.69
N ILE A 28 8.10 0.01 -4.36
CA ILE A 28 9.29 0.48 -5.07
C ILE A 28 10.00 -0.74 -5.64
N PHE A 29 10.36 -0.70 -6.92
CA PHE A 29 11.13 -1.72 -7.61
C PHE A 29 12.55 -1.21 -7.91
N SER A 30 13.54 -2.06 -7.72
CA SER A 30 14.96 -1.80 -7.94
C SER A 30 15.64 -3.08 -8.46
N GLU A 31 16.88 -2.97 -8.95
CA GLU A 31 17.64 -4.12 -9.44
C GLU A 31 17.82 -5.23 -8.40
N ARG A 32 17.93 -4.87 -7.11
CA ARG A 32 18.09 -5.83 -6.00
C ARG A 32 16.77 -6.39 -5.47
N GLY A 33 15.64 -5.93 -6.00
CA GLY A 33 14.32 -6.41 -5.64
C GLY A 33 13.33 -5.30 -5.31
N GLU A 34 12.29 -5.69 -4.58
CA GLU A 34 11.10 -4.89 -4.35
C GLU A 34 10.91 -4.56 -2.87
N LYS A 35 10.43 -3.35 -2.60
CA LYS A 35 10.04 -2.89 -1.27
C LYS A 35 8.58 -2.51 -1.27
N GLN A 36 7.79 -3.19 -0.45
CA GLN A 36 6.35 -2.95 -0.35
C GLN A 36 5.95 -2.35 0.99
N THR A 37 5.02 -1.42 0.92
CA THR A 37 4.32 -0.83 2.04
C THR A 37 2.82 -0.95 1.79
N ALA A 38 2.11 -1.61 2.70
CA ALA A 38 0.65 -1.66 2.71
C ALA A 38 0.17 -1.48 4.14
N LYS A 39 -0.46 -0.34 4.42
CA LYS A 39 -1.05 -0.05 5.73
C LYS A 39 -2.01 -1.16 6.15
N ASP A 40 -2.02 -1.49 7.44
CA ASP A 40 -2.93 -2.43 8.10
C ASP A 40 -2.76 -3.92 7.73
N ILE A 41 -1.80 -4.23 6.84
CA ILE A 41 -1.37 -5.58 6.48
C ILE A 41 -0.07 -5.94 7.20
N TYR A 42 -0.05 -7.10 7.85
CA TYR A 42 1.13 -7.56 8.58
C TYR A 42 2.32 -7.78 7.67
N LYS A 43 3.53 -7.50 8.18
CA LYS A 43 4.79 -7.61 7.44
C LYS A 43 4.96 -8.98 6.77
N ARG A 44 4.68 -10.06 7.51
CA ARG A 44 4.78 -11.43 7.00
C ARG A 44 3.85 -11.66 5.80
N VAL A 45 2.58 -11.30 5.94
CA VAL A 45 1.57 -11.46 4.88
C VAL A 45 1.94 -10.61 3.66
N ARG A 46 2.36 -9.36 3.88
CA ARG A 46 2.82 -8.46 2.82
C ARG A 46 3.98 -9.06 2.03
N GLN A 47 5.03 -9.52 2.71
CA GLN A 47 6.23 -10.07 2.05
C GLN A 47 5.95 -11.37 1.28
N GLN A 48 4.99 -12.17 1.75
CA GLN A 48 4.63 -13.45 1.13
C GLN A 48 3.65 -13.31 -0.03
N GLN A 49 2.66 -12.42 0.08
CA GLN A 49 1.50 -12.39 -0.82
C GLN A 49 1.42 -11.15 -1.71
N LEU A 50 2.05 -10.03 -1.34
CA LEU A 50 1.95 -8.79 -2.09
C LEU A 50 3.26 -8.54 -2.83
N LYS A 51 3.23 -8.61 -4.16
CA LYS A 51 4.37 -8.35 -5.07
C LYS A 51 4.18 -7.02 -5.80
N HIS A 52 5.27 -6.43 -6.31
CA HIS A 52 5.22 -5.15 -7.04
C HIS A 52 4.19 -5.19 -8.18
N ILE A 53 4.12 -6.31 -8.90
CA ILE A 53 3.14 -6.54 -9.95
C ILE A 53 1.68 -6.44 -9.47
N ASN A 54 1.38 -6.84 -8.22
CA ASN A 54 0.02 -6.72 -7.68
C ASN A 54 -0.37 -5.26 -7.44
N TYR A 55 0.57 -4.38 -7.10
CA TYR A 55 0.32 -2.94 -6.99
C TYR A 55 0.01 -2.37 -8.37
N ARG A 56 0.80 -2.75 -9.39
CA ARG A 56 0.56 -2.36 -10.79
C ARG A 56 -0.82 -2.79 -11.27
N GLN A 57 -1.18 -4.05 -11.02
CA GLN A 57 -2.49 -4.59 -11.37
C GLN A 57 -3.61 -3.86 -10.63
N SER A 58 -3.46 -3.57 -9.34
CA SER A 58 -4.47 -2.84 -8.57
C SER A 58 -4.67 -1.41 -9.08
N LEU A 59 -3.58 -0.73 -9.47
CA LEU A 59 -3.63 0.61 -10.06
C LEU A 59 -4.50 0.65 -11.32
N PHE A 60 -4.23 -0.23 -12.29
CA PHE A 60 -4.93 -0.20 -13.58
C PHE A 60 -6.28 -0.90 -13.57
N SER A 61 -6.43 -2.00 -12.82
CA SER A 61 -7.72 -2.71 -12.74
C SER A 61 -8.74 -1.99 -11.86
N ARG A 62 -8.27 -1.11 -10.96
CA ARG A 62 -9.07 -0.46 -9.91
C ARG A 62 -9.84 -1.43 -9.02
N LYS A 63 -9.48 -2.71 -9.02
CA LYS A 63 -10.11 -3.73 -8.19
C LYS A 63 -9.36 -3.84 -6.87
N PRO A 64 -10.07 -3.80 -5.73
CA PRO A 64 -9.45 -4.06 -4.45
C PRO A 64 -9.08 -5.54 -4.35
N SER A 65 -7.93 -5.83 -3.76
CA SER A 65 -7.56 -7.19 -3.36
C SER A 65 -7.85 -7.42 -1.88
N THR A 66 -7.90 -8.69 -1.47
CA THR A 66 -8.16 -9.09 -0.09
C THR A 66 -7.09 -10.08 0.35
N VAL A 67 -6.64 -9.98 1.61
CA VAL A 67 -5.71 -10.93 2.22
C VAL A 67 -6.27 -11.42 3.55
N SER A 68 -5.94 -12.67 3.88
CA SER A 68 -6.23 -13.27 5.18
C SER A 68 -5.00 -13.16 6.08
N GLN A 69 -5.20 -12.71 7.32
CA GLN A 69 -4.13 -12.60 8.31
C GLN A 69 -4.61 -12.97 9.71
N ASN A 70 -3.76 -13.68 10.46
CA ASN A 70 -4.08 -14.12 11.83
C ASN A 70 -3.61 -13.06 12.85
N ARG A 71 -4.47 -12.75 13.81
CA ARG A 71 -4.23 -11.78 14.88
C ARG A 71 -4.62 -12.36 16.24
N ILE A 72 -3.87 -12.00 17.27
CA ILE A 72 -4.29 -12.19 18.67
C ILE A 72 -5.17 -10.99 19.06
N SER A 73 -6.39 -11.25 19.51
CA SER A 73 -7.34 -10.25 19.99
C SER A 73 -7.67 -10.47 21.46
N SER A 74 -8.21 -9.44 22.10
CA SER A 74 -8.74 -9.54 23.46
C SER A 74 -10.11 -8.89 23.53
N GLU A 75 -11.06 -9.56 24.18
CA GLU A 75 -12.40 -9.07 24.45
C GLU A 75 -12.79 -9.48 25.87
N LYS A 76 -13.29 -8.55 26.70
CA LYS A 76 -13.65 -8.80 28.11
C LYS A 76 -12.55 -9.55 28.87
N HIS A 77 -11.29 -9.13 28.70
CA HIS A 77 -10.09 -9.77 29.27
C HIS A 77 -9.80 -11.21 28.81
N HIS A 78 -10.55 -11.76 27.85
CA HIS A 78 -10.25 -13.06 27.25
C HIS A 78 -9.40 -12.87 26.01
N ILE A 79 -8.24 -13.51 25.96
CA ILE A 79 -7.31 -13.47 24.83
C ILE A 79 -7.59 -14.66 23.91
N PHE A 80 -7.71 -14.41 22.62
CA PHE A 80 -7.95 -15.45 21.63
C PHE A 80 -7.26 -15.15 20.30
N SER A 81 -7.01 -16.20 19.52
CA SER A 81 -6.51 -16.07 18.15
C SER A 81 -7.69 -16.02 17.18
N MET A 82 -7.65 -15.10 16.22
CA MET A 82 -8.64 -15.03 15.15
C MET A 82 -7.99 -14.78 13.79
N GLN A 83 -8.62 -15.31 12.76
CA GLN A 83 -8.30 -14.98 11.38
C GLN A 83 -9.14 -13.79 10.94
N GLN A 84 -8.51 -12.81 10.29
CA GLN A 84 -9.17 -11.61 9.77
C GLN A 84 -8.95 -11.51 8.27
N SER A 85 -10.04 -11.29 7.53
CA SER A 85 -10.00 -10.92 6.12
C SER A 85 -9.94 -9.40 6.00
N LYS A 86 -8.92 -8.87 5.30
CA LYS A 86 -8.74 -7.42 5.10
C LYS A 86 -8.60 -7.08 3.63
N ARG A 87 -9.17 -5.94 3.24
CA ARG A 87 -8.84 -5.27 1.98
C ARG A 87 -7.35 -4.91 2.00
N ALA A 88 -6.61 -5.43 1.03
CA ALA A 88 -5.16 -5.30 0.92
C ALA A 88 -4.80 -4.13 0.03
N LEU A 89 -4.71 -4.33 -1.29
CA LEU A 89 -4.39 -3.29 -2.25
C LEU A 89 -5.67 -2.67 -2.80
N SER A 90 -5.70 -1.35 -2.91
CA SER A 90 -6.82 -0.61 -3.50
C SER A 90 -6.30 0.70 -4.05
N ALA A 91 -6.57 0.97 -5.32
CA ALA A 91 -6.29 2.26 -5.97
C ALA A 91 -7.24 3.38 -5.51
N PHE A 92 -8.31 3.05 -4.79
CA PHE A 92 -9.22 4.05 -4.23
C PHE A 92 -8.58 4.74 -3.01
N ASP A 93 -8.37 6.05 -3.10
CA ASP A 93 -7.93 6.91 -2.01
C ASP A 93 -9.09 7.81 -1.58
N ASP A 94 -9.65 7.56 -0.39
CA ASP A 94 -10.79 8.29 0.18
C ASP A 94 -10.50 9.79 0.43
N LYS A 95 -9.27 10.27 0.19
CA LYS A 95 -8.84 11.64 0.45
C LYS A 95 -8.77 12.52 -0.79
N ARG A 96 -8.77 11.93 -2.00
CA ARG A 96 -8.62 12.67 -3.25
C ARG A 96 -9.55 12.09 -4.32
N PHE A 97 -9.99 12.95 -5.22
CA PHE A 97 -10.76 12.54 -6.38
C PHE A 97 -9.79 12.08 -7.49
N LEU A 98 -9.82 10.79 -7.84
CA LEU A 98 -9.02 10.23 -8.91
C LEU A 98 -9.72 10.45 -10.26
N ILE A 99 -9.00 11.00 -11.24
CA ILE A 99 -9.52 11.21 -12.61
C ILE A 99 -9.54 9.87 -13.36
N GLU A 100 -10.23 9.84 -14.51
CA GLU A 100 -10.36 8.65 -15.37
C GLU A 100 -9.03 8.04 -15.84
N ASP A 101 -7.93 8.79 -15.84
CA ASP A 101 -6.60 8.28 -16.15
C ASP A 101 -6.04 7.33 -15.07
N GLY A 102 -6.61 7.35 -13.86
CA GLY A 102 -6.23 6.48 -12.75
C GLY A 102 -4.95 6.88 -12.03
N VAL A 103 -4.35 8.02 -12.38
CA VAL A 103 -3.07 8.50 -11.82
C VAL A 103 -3.20 9.94 -11.35
N THR A 104 -3.88 10.79 -12.13
CA THR A 104 -4.09 12.18 -11.74
C THR A 104 -5.18 12.26 -10.68
N SER A 105 -4.91 12.99 -9.60
CA SER A 105 -5.87 13.18 -8.52
C SER A 105 -6.02 14.65 -8.12
N LEU A 106 -7.26 15.05 -7.87
CA LEU A 106 -7.65 16.39 -7.46
C LEU A 106 -8.11 16.39 -6.00
N SER A 107 -7.99 17.53 -5.32
CA SER A 107 -8.58 17.73 -4.01
C SER A 107 -10.10 17.82 -4.11
N TYR A 108 -10.84 17.31 -3.12
CA TYR A 108 -12.29 17.52 -3.08
C TYR A 108 -12.63 19.02 -3.10
N GLY A 109 -13.66 19.40 -3.84
CA GLY A 109 -14.04 20.80 -4.06
C GLY A 109 -13.24 21.53 -5.15
N HIS A 110 -12.36 20.85 -5.88
CA HIS A 110 -11.70 21.45 -7.05
C HIS A 110 -12.71 21.76 -8.16
N TYR A 111 -12.58 22.93 -8.81
CA TYR A 111 -13.50 23.43 -9.85
C TYR A 111 -13.69 22.52 -11.08
N LYS A 112 -12.87 21.46 -11.22
CA LYS A 112 -12.97 20.47 -12.31
C LYS A 112 -13.75 19.22 -11.91
N ILE A 113 -14.16 19.10 -10.65
CA ILE A 113 -14.88 17.94 -10.11
C ILE A 113 -16.41 18.20 -10.12
N GLY A 114 -16.83 19.46 -10.23
CA GLY A 114 -18.23 19.89 -10.24
C GLY A 114 -18.58 20.62 -11.53
#